data_AF-A0A443SDX7-F1
#
_entry.id   AF-A0A443SDX7-F1
#
_cell.length_a   1.000
_cell.length_b   1.000
_cell.length_c   1.000
_cell.angle_alpha   90.00
_cell.angle_beta   90.00
_cell.angle_gamma   90.00
#
_symmetry.space_group_name_H-M   'P 1'
#
loop_
_entity.id
_entity.type
_entity.pdbx_description
1 polymer ?
#
loop_
_entity_poly.entity_id
_entity_poly.type
_entity_poly.pdbx_seq_one_letter_code
_entity_poly.pdbx_strand_id
1 'polypeptide(L)'
;MASLTQKYPSIVRKLLVPPMAELCDLLNDKMSSNFAEVKVEVVDCPDLRKEPFHMAGEGLNGKPMIADIGGVPYLMPLPRFDKQPYSFTEIAQLMGFQKGLILGAACSPFHVTGLNCEMMPNIHFEVTSNGEVSVNNATYCAKVVRNDEYELFKLNSTECFLFGNVFVCESKPGKVLKISARKRIGELNFTECIRNALRSKYGNQCVSLGGVFLLKNGNAKLHINPDFSKVPLNTQEERENWLKYFDMNSPLICLSVLHSFDDNLGLRIEHTHCFSTHGQGGHYHYDTTPDHVEYEAYFNV
;
A
#
# COMPACT_ATOMS: atom_id res chain seq x y z
N MET A 1 6.91 -11.90 28.98
CA MET A 1 6.97 -11.72 27.52
C MET A 1 8.02 -10.67 27.21
N ALA A 2 8.78 -10.79 26.13
CA ALA A 2 9.65 -9.71 25.66
C ALA A 2 8.79 -8.47 25.34
N SER A 3 9.30 -7.26 25.61
CA SER A 3 8.59 -6.04 25.23
C SER A 3 8.46 -5.94 23.70
N LEU A 4 7.45 -5.22 23.20
CA LEU A 4 7.30 -5.01 21.75
C LEU A 4 8.55 -4.36 21.11
N THR A 5 9.24 -3.48 21.85
CA THR A 5 10.51 -2.88 21.43
C THR A 5 11.66 -3.88 21.30
N GLN A 6 11.66 -4.95 22.10
CA GLN A 6 12.64 -6.03 21.98
C GLN A 6 12.26 -6.99 20.85
N LYS A 7 10.97 -7.27 20.67
CA LYS A 7 10.45 -8.12 19.58
C LYS A 7 10.64 -7.48 18.21
N TYR A 8 10.41 -6.18 18.11
CA TYR A 8 10.51 -5.39 16.88
C TYR A 8 11.47 -4.22 17.08
N PRO A 9 12.79 -4.45 16.94
CA PRO A 9 13.76 -3.37 16.89
C PRO A 9 13.37 -2.37 15.79
N SER A 10 13.21 -1.10 16.16
CA SER A 10 12.70 -0.08 15.25
C SER A 10 13.37 1.26 15.48
N ILE A 11 13.32 2.11 14.45
CA ILE A 11 13.68 3.51 14.51
C ILE A 11 12.45 4.34 14.18
N VAL A 12 12.30 5.48 14.85
CA VAL A 12 11.24 6.44 14.55
C VAL A 12 11.86 7.63 13.83
N ARG A 13 11.17 8.11 12.79
CA ARG A 13 11.57 9.28 12.00
C ARG A 13 10.40 10.24 11.91
N LYS A 14 10.68 11.52 12.16
CA LYS A 14 9.73 12.60 11.91
C LYS A 14 9.88 13.04 10.46
N LEU A 15 8.80 12.96 9.70
CA LEU A 15 8.77 13.35 8.30
C LEU A 15 8.25 14.79 8.14
N LEU A 16 8.48 15.37 6.97
CA LEU A 16 7.87 16.64 6.62
C LEU A 16 6.37 16.40 6.34
N VAL A 17 5.51 17.21 6.96
CA VAL A 17 4.06 17.19 6.74
C VAL A 17 3.65 18.57 6.21
N PRO A 18 3.67 18.76 4.88
CA PRO A 18 3.25 20.03 4.29
C PRO A 18 1.75 20.27 4.46
N PRO A 19 1.28 21.53 4.46
CA PRO A 19 -0.14 21.83 4.45
C PRO A 19 -0.85 21.17 3.26
N MET A 20 -2.04 20.59 3.46
CA MET A 20 -2.78 19.92 2.37
C MET A 20 -3.12 20.87 1.21
N ALA A 21 -3.41 22.14 1.49
CA ALA A 21 -3.63 23.15 0.44
C ALA A 21 -2.40 23.31 -0.47
N GLU A 22 -1.20 23.30 0.12
CA GLU A 22 0.06 23.40 -0.63
C GLU A 22 0.29 22.16 -1.51
N LEU A 23 -0.04 20.97 -1.00
CA LEU A 23 0.02 19.73 -1.77
C LEU A 23 -1.02 19.69 -2.89
N CYS A 24 -2.21 20.22 -2.63
CA CYS A 24 -3.28 20.37 -3.62
C CYS A 24 -2.82 21.22 -4.80
N ASP A 25 -2.26 22.41 -4.54
CA ASP A 25 -1.75 23.29 -5.60
C ASP A 25 -0.60 22.64 -6.38
N LEU A 26 0.35 22.02 -5.67
CA LEU A 26 1.48 21.32 -6.29
C LEU A 26 1.04 20.19 -7.22
N LEU A 27 0.11 19.34 -6.76
CA LEU A 27 -0.30 18.15 -7.51
C LEU A 27 -1.17 18.52 -8.71
N ASN A 28 -2.04 19.54 -8.59
CA ASN A 28 -2.78 20.08 -9.75
C ASN A 28 -1.83 20.58 -10.84
N ASP A 29 -0.78 21.32 -10.49
CA ASP A 29 0.22 21.81 -11.44
C ASP A 29 1.02 20.65 -12.07
N LYS A 30 1.66 19.83 -11.23
CA LYS A 30 2.65 18.85 -11.71
C LYS A 30 2.03 17.67 -12.43
N MET A 31 0.90 17.14 -11.97
CA MET A 31 0.28 15.96 -12.60
C MET A 31 -0.32 16.27 -13.98
N SER A 32 -0.67 17.53 -14.26
CA SER A 32 -1.23 17.97 -15.55
C SER A 32 -0.25 17.78 -16.73
N SER A 33 1.04 17.56 -16.44
CA SER A 33 2.03 17.18 -17.45
C SER A 33 1.89 15.73 -17.95
N ASN A 34 1.23 14.86 -17.17
CA ASN A 34 1.12 13.43 -17.45
C ASN A 34 -0.34 12.97 -17.57
N PHE A 35 -1.33 13.75 -17.13
CA PHE A 35 -2.75 13.45 -17.27
C PHE A 35 -3.48 14.64 -17.89
N ALA A 36 -4.34 14.38 -18.87
CA ALA A 36 -5.06 15.43 -19.60
C ALA A 36 -6.08 16.15 -18.72
N GLU A 37 -6.70 15.42 -17.78
CA GLU A 37 -7.61 15.99 -16.81
C GLU A 37 -7.10 15.63 -15.40
N VAL A 38 -6.78 16.66 -14.62
CA VAL A 38 -6.38 16.52 -13.21
C VAL A 38 -7.22 17.44 -12.37
N LYS A 39 -7.68 16.92 -11.23
CA LYS A 39 -8.29 17.72 -10.17
C LYS A 39 -7.85 17.18 -8.82
N VAL A 40 -7.09 17.98 -8.09
CA VAL A 40 -6.72 17.71 -6.69
C VAL A 40 -7.46 18.69 -5.80
N GLU A 41 -8.04 18.20 -4.71
CA GLU A 41 -8.84 18.98 -3.78
C GLU A 41 -8.61 18.52 -2.33
N VAL A 42 -8.77 19.44 -1.38
CA VAL A 42 -8.87 19.10 0.04
C VAL A 42 -10.35 18.94 0.39
N VAL A 43 -10.78 17.72 0.68
CA VAL A 43 -12.19 17.38 0.93
C VAL A 43 -12.36 16.69 2.27
N ASP A 44 -13.60 16.65 2.79
CA ASP A 44 -13.91 15.71 3.87
C ASP A 44 -13.80 14.28 3.35
N CYS A 45 -13.09 13.43 4.09
CA CYS A 45 -12.94 12.03 3.77
C CYS A 45 -14.33 11.39 3.68
N PRO A 46 -14.69 10.73 2.57
CA PRO A 46 -15.90 9.95 2.54
C PRO A 46 -15.79 8.78 3.52
N ASP A 47 -16.92 8.18 3.86
CA ASP A 47 -16.93 6.93 4.62
C ASP A 47 -16.38 5.80 3.74
N LEU A 48 -15.11 5.46 3.94
CA LEU A 48 -14.38 4.50 3.11
C LEU A 48 -14.81 3.05 3.34
N ARG A 49 -15.67 2.77 4.33
CA ARG A 49 -16.26 1.43 4.52
C ARG A 49 -17.22 1.07 3.39
N LYS A 50 -17.79 2.08 2.73
CA LYS A 50 -18.80 1.91 1.69
C LYS A 50 -18.17 1.63 0.34
N GLU A 51 -19.00 1.18 -0.60
CA GLU A 51 -18.64 1.17 -2.02
C GLU A 51 -18.18 2.57 -2.46
N PRO A 52 -17.15 2.67 -3.32
CA PRO A 52 -16.43 1.55 -3.95
C PRO A 52 -15.19 1.04 -3.17
N PHE A 53 -14.91 1.55 -1.97
CA PHE A 53 -13.62 1.34 -1.31
C PHE A 53 -13.58 0.11 -0.39
N HIS A 54 -14.65 -0.17 0.37
CA HIS A 54 -14.73 -1.35 1.25
C HIS A 54 -13.59 -1.46 2.30
N MET A 55 -13.16 -0.33 2.87
CA MET A 55 -12.18 -0.31 3.95
C MET A 55 -12.79 -0.88 5.26
N ALA A 56 -11.95 -1.43 6.13
CA ALA A 56 -12.35 -1.90 7.45
C ALA A 56 -12.67 -0.75 8.42
N GLY A 57 -12.19 0.46 8.11
CA GLY A 57 -12.35 1.68 8.91
C GLY A 57 -12.95 2.83 8.10
N GLU A 58 -13.50 3.81 8.81
CA GLU A 58 -14.30 4.91 8.25
C GLU A 58 -13.48 5.94 7.46
N GLY A 59 -12.31 6.35 7.95
CA GLY A 59 -11.54 7.42 7.34
C GLY A 59 -10.03 7.31 7.57
N LEU A 60 -9.28 8.24 6.97
CA LEU A 60 -7.81 8.21 6.96
C LEU A 60 -7.18 9.17 7.98
N ASN A 61 -7.96 9.73 8.90
CA ASN A 61 -7.46 10.76 9.83
C ASN A 61 -7.14 10.23 11.23
N GLY A 62 -6.44 11.06 11.98
CA GLY A 62 -5.98 10.80 13.34
C GLY A 62 -4.60 10.14 13.35
N LYS A 63 -3.58 10.91 13.74
CA LYS A 63 -2.18 10.49 13.86
C LYS A 63 -1.70 9.61 12.67
N PRO A 64 -1.72 10.10 11.43
CA PRO A 64 -1.22 9.33 10.29
C PRO A 64 0.25 8.96 10.48
N MET A 65 0.60 7.70 10.23
CA MET A 65 1.96 7.17 10.31
C MET A 65 2.16 6.07 9.27
N ILE A 66 3.42 5.80 8.90
CA ILE A 66 3.78 4.65 8.05
C ILE A 66 4.69 3.72 8.84
N ALA A 67 4.47 2.42 8.68
CA ALA A 67 5.42 1.38 9.07
C ALA A 67 6.01 0.75 7.80
N ASP A 68 7.33 0.88 7.66
CA ASP A 68 8.14 0.12 6.70
C ASP A 68 8.77 -1.06 7.46
N ILE A 69 8.32 -2.27 7.14
CA ILE A 69 8.55 -3.49 7.92
C ILE A 69 9.40 -4.43 7.08
N GLY A 70 10.54 -4.87 7.63
CA GLY A 70 11.42 -5.84 6.98
C GLY A 70 12.01 -5.31 5.67
N GLY A 71 11.93 -6.09 4.60
CA GLY A 71 12.24 -5.59 3.25
C GLY A 71 12.42 -6.68 2.20
N VAL A 72 12.50 -6.28 0.93
CA VAL A 72 12.82 -7.16 -0.21
C VAL A 72 14.12 -7.97 0.00
N PRO A 73 15.17 -7.47 0.69
CA PRO A 73 16.34 -8.29 1.02
C PRO A 73 16.05 -9.52 1.90
N TYR A 74 14.87 -9.63 2.51
CA TYR A 74 14.44 -10.86 3.19
C TYR A 74 13.77 -11.86 2.26
N LEU A 75 13.27 -11.42 1.10
CA LEU A 75 12.73 -12.29 0.05
C LEU A 75 13.80 -12.80 -0.89
N MET A 76 14.82 -11.99 -1.17
CA MET A 76 15.79 -12.23 -2.24
C MET A 76 17.23 -12.03 -1.75
N PRO A 77 18.21 -12.79 -2.28
CA PRO A 77 18.11 -13.70 -3.42
C PRO A 77 17.40 -15.03 -3.12
N LEU A 78 17.34 -15.44 -1.85
CA LEU A 78 16.51 -16.55 -1.37
C LEU A 78 15.66 -16.07 -0.18
N PRO A 79 14.44 -16.61 -0.02
CA PRO A 79 13.56 -16.27 1.09
C PRO A 79 14.18 -16.64 2.44
N ARG A 80 14.16 -15.70 3.38
CA ARG A 80 14.64 -15.86 4.76
C ARG A 80 13.57 -16.48 5.65
N PHE A 81 13.39 -17.80 5.53
CA PHE A 81 12.44 -18.56 6.37
C PHE A 81 12.77 -18.59 7.87
N ASP A 82 13.97 -18.15 8.25
CA ASP A 82 14.39 -17.99 9.65
C ASP A 82 13.81 -16.73 10.33
N LYS A 83 13.24 -15.80 9.55
CA LYS A 83 12.60 -14.60 10.11
C LYS A 83 11.29 -14.96 10.81
N GLN A 84 10.96 -14.20 11.84
CA GLN A 84 9.66 -14.31 12.50
C GLN A 84 8.62 -13.50 11.73
N PRO A 85 7.35 -13.93 11.72
CA PRO A 85 6.24 -13.11 11.22
C PRO A 85 6.11 -11.80 12.00
N TYR A 86 5.56 -10.78 11.34
CA TYR A 86 5.31 -9.47 11.90
C TYR A 86 3.81 -9.30 12.12
N SER A 87 3.38 -9.00 13.35
CA SER A 87 1.98 -8.68 13.63
C SER A 87 1.70 -7.19 13.41
N PHE A 88 0.79 -6.87 12.50
CA PHE A 88 0.37 -5.49 12.22
C PHE A 88 -0.24 -4.80 13.45
N THR A 89 -1.04 -5.52 14.24
CA THR A 89 -1.68 -4.94 15.43
C THR A 89 -0.69 -4.70 16.56
N GLU A 90 0.32 -5.55 16.71
CA GLU A 90 1.42 -5.30 17.66
C GLU A 90 2.32 -4.15 17.19
N ILE A 91 2.61 -4.05 15.89
CA ILE A 91 3.37 -2.94 15.32
C ILE A 91 2.61 -1.62 15.51
N ALA A 92 1.30 -1.59 15.29
CA ALA A 92 0.48 -0.42 15.56
C ALA A 92 0.50 -0.05 17.07
N GLN A 93 0.46 -1.03 17.97
CA GLN A 93 0.64 -0.77 19.41
C GLN A 93 2.03 -0.22 19.75
N LEU A 94 3.09 -0.72 19.11
CA LEU A 94 4.46 -0.19 19.23
C LEU A 94 4.54 1.27 18.76
N MET A 95 3.77 1.63 17.72
CA MET A 95 3.63 3.01 17.24
C MET A 95 2.74 3.88 18.16
N GLY A 96 2.17 3.30 19.21
CA GLY A 96 1.36 3.98 20.21
C GLY A 96 -0.11 4.15 19.81
N PHE A 97 -0.67 3.22 19.03
CA PHE A 97 -2.10 3.16 18.74
C PHE A 97 -2.80 2.14 19.64
N GLN A 98 -3.97 2.50 20.15
CA GLN A 98 -4.88 1.59 20.86
C GLN A 98 -6.06 1.16 19.98
N LYS A 99 -6.31 1.89 18.90
CA LYS A 99 -7.26 1.53 17.86
C LYS A 99 -6.88 2.23 16.57
N GLY A 100 -7.29 1.69 15.44
CA GLY A 100 -7.00 2.32 14.18
C GLY A 100 -7.22 1.43 12.97
N LEU A 101 -6.97 2.03 11.82
CA LEU A 101 -7.00 1.41 10.51
C LEU A 101 -5.56 1.22 10.02
N ILE A 102 -5.29 0.05 9.45
CA ILE A 102 -4.02 -0.36 8.83
C ILE A 102 -4.32 -0.73 7.39
N LEU A 103 -3.72 -0.01 6.44
CA LEU A 103 -3.86 -0.21 4.99
C LEU A 103 -2.49 -0.32 4.33
N GLY A 104 -2.33 -1.15 3.29
CA GLY A 104 -1.12 -1.08 2.45
C GLY A 104 -0.86 -2.32 1.63
N ALA A 105 0.42 -2.67 1.52
CA ALA A 105 0.92 -3.78 0.72
C ALA A 105 1.93 -4.61 1.51
N ALA A 106 1.83 -5.94 1.47
CA ALA A 106 2.72 -6.83 2.19
C ALA A 106 2.86 -8.20 1.51
N CYS A 107 3.84 -8.98 1.96
CA CYS A 107 3.91 -10.41 1.67
C CYS A 107 3.11 -11.18 2.72
N SER A 108 2.25 -12.09 2.27
CA SER A 108 1.38 -12.86 3.17
C SER A 108 2.16 -13.72 4.17
N PRO A 109 1.57 -14.03 5.34
CA PRO A 109 2.18 -14.92 6.30
C PRO A 109 2.22 -16.35 5.75
N PHE A 110 3.41 -16.79 5.29
CA PHE A 110 3.63 -18.12 4.73
C PHE A 110 3.14 -19.24 5.64
N HIS A 111 3.34 -19.12 6.96
CA HIS A 111 2.91 -20.14 7.91
C HIS A 111 1.38 -20.29 8.03
N VAL A 112 0.60 -19.31 7.55
CA VAL A 112 -0.87 -19.37 7.46
C VAL A 112 -1.31 -19.80 6.07
N THR A 113 -0.69 -19.25 5.03
CA THR A 113 -1.12 -19.41 3.65
C THR A 113 -0.52 -20.63 2.95
N GLY A 114 0.60 -21.15 3.45
CA GLY A 114 1.33 -22.29 2.89
C GLY A 114 2.13 -21.99 1.61
N LEU A 115 2.03 -20.77 1.08
CA LEU A 115 2.69 -20.32 -0.15
C LEU A 115 2.87 -18.79 -0.12
N ASN A 116 3.61 -18.25 -1.10
CA ASN A 116 3.74 -16.80 -1.28
C ASN A 116 2.47 -16.17 -1.87
N CYS A 117 1.96 -15.10 -1.27
CA CYS A 117 0.83 -14.33 -1.79
C CYS A 117 1.08 -12.83 -1.64
N GLU A 118 0.59 -12.05 -2.62
CA GLU A 118 0.46 -10.60 -2.45
C GLU A 118 -0.66 -10.31 -1.46
N MET A 119 -0.36 -9.61 -0.37
CA MET A 119 -1.32 -9.28 0.68
C MET A 119 -1.70 -7.80 0.59
N MET A 120 -3.00 -7.51 0.74
CA MET A 120 -3.59 -6.18 0.79
C MET A 120 -4.15 -5.95 2.21
N PRO A 121 -3.31 -5.65 3.23
CA PRO A 121 -3.78 -5.43 4.60
C PRO A 121 -4.86 -4.36 4.62
N ASN A 122 -6.03 -4.71 5.15
CA ASN A 122 -7.16 -3.81 5.33
C ASN A 122 -7.81 -4.16 6.67
N ILE A 123 -7.25 -3.62 7.75
CA ILE A 123 -7.49 -4.08 9.11
C ILE A 123 -7.88 -2.90 9.98
N HIS A 124 -9.06 -2.95 10.60
CA HIS A 124 -9.38 -2.07 11.71
C HIS A 124 -9.27 -2.85 13.01
N PHE A 125 -8.56 -2.31 14.00
CA PHE A 125 -8.36 -2.96 15.29
C PHE A 125 -8.71 -2.03 16.45
N GLU A 126 -9.02 -2.62 17.59
CA GLU A 126 -9.20 -1.93 18.87
C GLU A 126 -8.68 -2.82 20.01
N VAL A 127 -7.85 -2.24 20.87
CA VAL A 127 -7.39 -2.84 22.12
C VAL A 127 -8.45 -2.55 23.18
N THR A 128 -9.06 -3.60 23.69
CA THR A 128 -10.12 -3.52 24.71
C THR A 128 -9.53 -3.22 26.09
N SER A 129 -10.39 -2.89 27.06
CA SER A 129 -9.96 -2.55 28.43
C SER A 129 -9.29 -3.70 29.18
N ASN A 130 -9.54 -4.95 28.80
CA ASN A 130 -8.85 -6.15 29.31
C ASN A 130 -7.55 -6.48 28.54
N GLY A 131 -7.15 -5.66 27.55
CA GLY A 131 -5.93 -5.83 26.77
C GLY A 131 -6.04 -6.83 25.61
N GLU A 132 -7.24 -7.28 25.26
CA GLU A 132 -7.48 -8.11 24.08
C GLU A 132 -7.55 -7.24 22.81
N VAL A 133 -7.21 -7.81 21.66
CA VAL A 133 -7.26 -7.10 20.37
C VAL A 133 -8.49 -7.57 19.59
N SER A 134 -9.49 -6.71 19.48
CA SER A 134 -10.63 -6.89 18.58
C SER A 134 -10.25 -6.44 17.17
N VAL A 135 -10.62 -7.23 16.16
CA VAL A 135 -10.20 -6.99 14.76
C VAL A 135 -11.39 -7.13 13.82
N ASN A 136 -11.64 -6.09 13.02
CA ASN A 136 -12.39 -6.18 11.78
C ASN A 136 -11.39 -6.32 10.62
N ASN A 137 -11.26 -7.53 10.08
CA ASN A 137 -10.28 -7.84 9.05
C ASN A 137 -10.94 -7.97 7.67
N ALA A 138 -10.68 -7.01 6.79
CA ALA A 138 -11.14 -7.00 5.41
C ALA A 138 -10.00 -7.27 4.40
N THR A 139 -8.87 -7.83 4.86
CA THR A 139 -7.70 -8.14 4.04
C THR A 139 -8.01 -9.11 2.90
N TYR A 140 -7.46 -8.82 1.73
CA TYR A 140 -7.39 -9.74 0.61
C TYR A 140 -5.95 -10.24 0.40
N CYS A 141 -5.82 -11.40 -0.23
CA CYS A 141 -4.57 -11.92 -0.76
C CYS A 141 -4.76 -12.42 -2.19
N ALA A 142 -3.76 -12.26 -3.03
CA ALA A 142 -3.71 -12.79 -4.38
C ALA A 142 -2.55 -13.80 -4.51
N LYS A 143 -2.82 -14.95 -5.14
CA LYS A 143 -1.80 -15.99 -5.40
C LYS A 143 -1.91 -16.54 -6.81
N VAL A 144 -0.79 -17.05 -7.31
CA VAL A 144 -0.76 -17.90 -8.52
C VAL A 144 -1.16 -19.33 -8.12
N VAL A 145 -2.15 -19.90 -8.81
CA VAL A 145 -2.63 -21.27 -8.54
C VAL A 145 -1.87 -22.26 -9.40
N ARG A 146 -1.92 -22.09 -10.73
CA ARG A 146 -1.22 -22.91 -11.73
C ARG A 146 -0.97 -22.06 -12.98
N ASN A 147 0.25 -22.08 -13.52
CA ASN A 147 0.61 -21.33 -14.74
C ASN A 147 0.21 -19.84 -14.63
N ASP A 148 -0.71 -19.38 -15.49
CA ASP A 148 -1.23 -18.00 -15.56
C ASP A 148 -2.63 -17.88 -14.91
N GLU A 149 -3.07 -18.88 -14.13
CA GLU A 149 -4.27 -18.80 -13.30
C GLU A 149 -3.95 -18.22 -11.92
N TYR A 150 -4.79 -17.30 -11.47
CA TYR A 150 -4.68 -16.64 -10.17
C TYR A 150 -5.99 -16.68 -9.38
N GLU A 151 -5.88 -16.51 -8.08
CA GLU A 151 -7.00 -16.45 -7.16
C GLU A 151 -6.83 -15.26 -6.21
N LEU A 152 -7.88 -14.46 -6.07
CA LEU A 152 -8.03 -13.45 -5.01
C LEU A 152 -8.95 -14.02 -3.92
N PHE A 153 -8.49 -14.01 -2.67
CA PHE A 153 -9.25 -14.57 -1.54
C PHE A 153 -9.11 -13.70 -0.28
N LYS A 154 -10.04 -13.86 0.67
CA LYS A 154 -9.97 -13.20 1.98
C LYS A 154 -9.01 -13.96 2.90
N LEU A 155 -8.14 -13.23 3.59
CA LEU A 155 -7.25 -13.82 4.60
C LEU A 155 -7.59 -13.28 5.99
N ASN A 156 -7.94 -14.17 6.91
CA ASN A 156 -8.17 -13.80 8.30
C ASN A 156 -6.88 -13.90 9.13
N SER A 157 -5.91 -13.04 8.82
CA SER A 157 -4.66 -12.90 9.58
C SER A 157 -4.29 -11.42 9.71
N THR A 158 -3.69 -11.05 10.83
CA THR A 158 -3.12 -9.73 11.08
C THR A 158 -1.61 -9.71 10.96
N GLU A 159 -1.02 -10.77 10.40
CA GLU A 159 0.43 -10.90 10.28
C GLU A 159 0.86 -10.79 8.83
N CYS A 160 2.10 -10.32 8.62
CA CYS A 160 2.81 -10.46 7.35
C CYS A 160 4.12 -11.21 7.56
N PHE A 161 4.76 -11.57 6.44
CA PHE A 161 6.04 -12.25 6.45
C PHE A 161 7.04 -11.55 5.52
N LEU A 162 8.32 -11.54 5.90
CA LEU A 162 9.42 -10.88 5.20
C LEU A 162 9.33 -9.35 5.12
N PHE A 163 8.22 -8.79 4.65
CA PHE A 163 8.05 -7.35 4.54
C PHE A 163 6.59 -6.89 4.46
N GLY A 164 6.39 -5.61 4.79
CA GLY A 164 5.14 -4.91 4.59
C GLY A 164 5.33 -3.40 4.67
N ASN A 165 4.58 -2.65 3.87
CA ASN A 165 4.55 -1.20 3.85
C ASN A 165 3.11 -0.77 4.09
N VAL A 166 2.84 -0.29 5.31
CA VAL A 166 1.47 0.01 5.74
C VAL A 166 1.33 1.42 6.29
N PHE A 167 0.24 2.06 5.91
CA PHE A 167 -0.29 3.28 6.51
C PHE A 167 -1.15 2.93 7.71
N VAL A 168 -0.96 3.65 8.82
CA VAL A 168 -1.68 3.47 10.08
C VAL A 168 -2.28 4.81 10.52
N CYS A 169 -3.56 4.84 10.86
CA CYS A 169 -4.23 6.00 11.44
C CYS A 169 -5.29 5.58 12.46
N GLU A 170 -5.88 6.52 13.21
CA GLU A 170 -6.95 6.27 14.18
C GLU A 170 -8.34 6.04 13.54
N SER A 171 -8.40 5.91 12.22
CA SER A 171 -9.64 5.69 11.46
C SER A 171 -10.70 6.81 11.58
N LYS A 172 -10.30 8.05 11.86
CA LYS A 172 -11.25 9.16 12.09
C LYS A 172 -11.71 9.80 10.76
N PRO A 173 -12.91 10.41 10.73
CA PRO A 173 -13.27 11.40 9.72
C PRO A 173 -12.33 12.62 9.79
N GLY A 174 -12.25 13.38 8.70
CA GLY A 174 -11.44 14.59 8.62
C GLY A 174 -11.07 14.93 7.18
N LYS A 175 -10.21 15.94 6.99
CA LYS A 175 -9.77 16.36 5.66
C LYS A 175 -8.77 15.37 5.07
N VAL A 176 -8.82 15.17 3.76
CA VAL A 176 -7.90 14.35 2.97
C VAL A 176 -7.65 15.01 1.61
N LEU A 177 -6.57 14.60 0.95
CA LEU A 177 -6.35 14.93 -0.46
C LEU A 177 -7.19 13.99 -1.33
N LYS A 178 -8.14 14.54 -2.07
CA LYS A 178 -8.81 13.86 -3.17
C LYS A 178 -8.06 14.14 -4.46
N ILE A 179 -7.60 13.10 -5.15
CA ILE A 179 -6.93 13.23 -6.45
C ILE A 179 -7.78 12.53 -7.50
N SER A 180 -8.22 13.25 -8.52
CA SER A 180 -8.89 12.70 -9.70
C SER A 180 -8.00 12.94 -10.91
N ALA A 181 -7.70 11.88 -11.68
CA ALA A 181 -6.86 11.98 -12.87
C ALA A 181 -7.42 11.11 -13.99
N ARG A 182 -7.54 11.64 -15.21
CA ARG A 182 -8.06 10.92 -16.37
C ARG A 182 -7.14 11.11 -17.56
N LYS A 183 -7.11 10.08 -18.41
CA LYS A 183 -6.37 10.05 -19.67
C LYS A 183 -4.89 10.39 -19.49
N ARG A 184 -4.06 9.37 -19.30
CA ARG A 184 -2.61 9.54 -19.19
C ARG A 184 -2.04 9.92 -20.56
N ILE A 185 -1.35 11.06 -20.62
CA ILE A 185 -0.71 11.66 -21.81
C ILE A 185 0.82 11.70 -21.70
N GLY A 186 1.37 11.37 -20.53
CA GLY A 186 2.81 11.28 -20.30
C GLY A 186 3.26 9.89 -19.89
N GLU A 187 4.56 9.74 -19.67
CA GLU A 187 5.21 8.45 -19.39
C GLU A 187 5.00 7.96 -17.96
N LEU A 188 4.84 8.87 -17.00
CA LEU A 188 4.78 8.51 -15.58
C LEU A 188 3.42 7.93 -15.22
N ASN A 189 3.42 6.82 -14.49
CA ASN A 189 2.19 6.27 -13.94
C ASN A 189 1.60 7.16 -12.82
N PHE A 190 0.41 6.82 -12.34
CA PHE A 190 -0.30 7.60 -11.31
C PHE A 190 0.50 7.84 -10.03
N THR A 191 1.12 6.81 -9.45
CA THR A 191 1.88 6.92 -8.19
C THR A 191 3.21 7.63 -8.40
N GLU A 192 3.89 7.38 -9.52
CA GLU A 192 5.12 8.06 -9.90
C GLU A 192 4.90 9.57 -10.09
N CYS A 193 3.79 9.99 -10.71
CA CYS A 193 3.43 11.39 -10.86
C CYS A 193 3.36 12.11 -9.51
N ILE A 194 2.65 11.54 -8.54
CA ILE A 194 2.50 12.09 -7.20
C ILE A 194 3.87 12.20 -6.53
N ARG A 195 4.63 11.10 -6.56
CA ARG A 195 5.91 11.00 -5.86
C ARG A 195 6.97 11.94 -6.43
N ASN A 196 7.04 12.05 -7.76
CA ASN A 196 7.94 12.96 -8.44
C ASN A 196 7.55 14.42 -8.22
N ALA A 197 6.24 14.74 -8.17
CA ALA A 197 5.78 16.08 -7.82
C ALA A 197 6.26 16.48 -6.40
N LEU A 198 6.05 15.61 -5.40
CA LEU A 198 6.54 15.84 -4.04
C LEU A 198 8.06 16.01 -3.99
N ARG A 199 8.80 15.12 -4.65
CA ARG A 199 10.27 15.17 -4.70
C ARG A 199 10.77 16.47 -5.34
N SER A 200 10.12 16.93 -6.40
CA SER A 200 10.49 18.17 -7.10
C SER A 200 10.43 19.41 -6.21
N LYS A 201 9.50 19.43 -5.23
CA LYS A 201 9.31 20.56 -4.32
C LYS A 201 10.14 20.44 -3.04
N TYR A 202 10.12 19.27 -2.41
CA TYR A 202 10.67 19.10 -1.06
C TYR A 202 12.10 18.55 -1.06
N GLY A 203 12.64 18.16 -2.23
CA GLY A 203 14.00 17.65 -2.35
C GLY A 203 14.21 16.48 -1.39
N ASN A 204 15.27 16.56 -0.57
CA ASN A 204 15.65 15.53 0.39
C ASN A 204 14.80 15.52 1.68
N GLN A 205 13.82 16.41 1.82
CA GLN A 205 12.87 16.32 2.92
C GLN A 205 11.78 15.32 2.54
N CYS A 206 11.83 14.13 3.15
CA CYS A 206 10.87 13.08 2.88
C CYS A 206 9.47 13.51 3.29
N VAL A 207 8.56 13.48 2.32
CA VAL A 207 7.11 13.57 2.48
C VAL A 207 6.55 12.22 2.08
N SER A 208 5.69 11.67 2.91
CA SER A 208 5.06 10.38 2.63
C SER A 208 3.56 10.53 2.55
N LEU A 209 2.92 9.66 1.78
CA LEU A 209 1.47 9.59 1.66
C LEU A 209 1.03 8.16 1.87
N GLY A 210 -0.13 8.00 2.52
CA GLY A 210 -0.79 6.71 2.68
C GLY A 210 -2.30 6.83 2.52
N GLY A 211 -2.91 5.80 1.94
CA GLY A 211 -4.34 5.81 1.66
C GLY A 211 -4.75 4.81 0.60
N VAL A 212 -5.80 5.17 -0.13
CA VAL A 212 -6.44 4.30 -1.12
C VAL A 212 -6.69 5.07 -2.41
N PHE A 213 -6.48 4.42 -3.55
CA PHE A 213 -7.00 4.89 -4.82
C PHE A 213 -7.80 3.81 -5.54
N LEU A 214 -8.73 4.25 -6.36
CA LEU A 214 -9.56 3.45 -7.21
C LEU A 214 -9.14 3.68 -8.66
N LEU A 215 -8.70 2.62 -9.33
CA LEU A 215 -8.71 2.59 -10.80
C LEU A 215 -10.17 2.40 -11.22
N LYS A 216 -10.85 3.50 -11.55
CA LYS A 216 -12.29 3.53 -11.86
C LYS A 216 -12.59 3.01 -13.25
N ASN A 217 -11.72 3.31 -14.21
CA ASN A 217 -11.82 2.88 -15.59
C ASN A 217 -10.44 2.54 -16.15
N GLY A 218 -10.40 1.59 -17.08
CA GLY A 218 -9.18 1.12 -17.73
C GLY A 218 -8.59 -0.16 -17.11
N ASN A 219 -7.39 -0.52 -17.56
CA ASN A 219 -6.66 -1.70 -17.10
C ASN A 219 -5.32 -1.29 -16.49
N ALA A 220 -4.75 -2.18 -15.67
CA ALA A 220 -3.42 -2.01 -15.11
C ALA A 220 -2.63 -3.32 -15.18
N LYS A 221 -1.32 -3.16 -15.40
CA LYS A 221 -0.35 -4.23 -15.25
C LYS A 221 -0.13 -4.48 -13.77
N LEU A 222 -0.57 -5.62 -13.29
CA LEU A 222 -0.31 -6.11 -11.94
C LEU A 222 0.63 -7.31 -12.01
N HIS A 223 1.35 -7.59 -10.93
CA HIS A 223 1.99 -8.88 -10.74
C HIS A 223 1.45 -9.61 -9.53
N ILE A 224 1.54 -10.92 -9.56
CA ILE A 224 1.40 -11.78 -8.39
C ILE A 224 2.65 -12.64 -8.35
N ASN A 225 3.40 -12.56 -7.26
CA ASN A 225 4.54 -13.44 -7.08
C ASN A 225 4.09 -14.91 -7.14
N PRO A 226 4.81 -15.78 -7.89
CA PRO A 226 4.70 -17.22 -7.67
C PRO A 226 5.14 -17.59 -6.25
N ASP A 227 5.01 -18.87 -5.95
CA ASP A 227 5.59 -19.40 -4.73
C ASP A 227 7.10 -19.12 -4.65
N PHE A 228 7.63 -19.13 -3.44
CA PHE A 228 8.99 -18.69 -3.16
C PHE A 228 10.02 -19.43 -4.02
N SER A 229 10.97 -18.67 -4.60
CA SER A 229 12.01 -19.26 -5.44
C SER A 229 12.86 -20.25 -4.65
N LYS A 230 13.08 -21.42 -5.25
CA LYS A 230 13.97 -22.48 -4.71
C LYS A 230 15.42 -22.28 -5.14
N VAL A 231 15.66 -21.34 -6.07
CA VAL A 231 16.99 -20.98 -6.56
C VAL A 231 17.26 -19.49 -6.33
N PRO A 232 18.51 -19.08 -6.08
CA PRO A 232 18.84 -17.68 -5.87
C PRO A 232 18.46 -16.81 -7.08
N LEU A 233 17.77 -15.71 -6.82
CA LEU A 233 17.45 -14.67 -7.80
C LEU A 233 18.38 -13.47 -7.55
N ASN A 234 19.53 -13.45 -8.21
CA ASN A 234 20.63 -12.51 -7.98
C ASN A 234 20.57 -11.26 -8.85
N THR A 235 19.85 -11.33 -9.97
CA THR A 235 19.76 -10.25 -10.97
C THR A 235 18.34 -9.74 -11.13
N GLN A 236 18.20 -8.53 -11.69
CA GLN A 236 16.89 -8.00 -12.06
C GLN A 236 16.21 -8.89 -13.11
N GLU A 237 16.94 -9.41 -14.10
CA GLU A 237 16.38 -10.30 -15.12
C GLU A 237 15.83 -11.60 -14.52
N GLU A 238 16.56 -12.23 -13.61
CA GLU A 238 16.06 -13.43 -12.90
C GLU A 238 14.80 -13.12 -12.09
N ARG A 239 14.73 -11.95 -11.46
CA ARG A 239 13.51 -11.48 -10.78
C ARG A 239 12.36 -11.31 -11.76
N GLU A 240 12.56 -10.55 -12.84
CA GLU A 240 11.54 -10.30 -13.86
C GLU A 240 10.98 -11.59 -14.46
N ASN A 241 11.84 -12.59 -14.70
CA ASN A 241 11.45 -13.89 -15.21
C ASN A 241 10.69 -14.75 -14.18
N TRP A 242 10.93 -14.53 -12.88
CA TRP A 242 10.19 -15.18 -11.80
C TRP A 242 8.81 -14.56 -11.60
N LEU A 243 8.66 -13.24 -11.74
CA LEU A 243 7.37 -12.56 -11.56
C LEU A 243 6.33 -13.01 -12.59
N LYS A 244 5.06 -13.11 -12.15
CA LYS A 244 3.92 -13.36 -13.04
C LYS A 244 3.08 -12.11 -13.19
N TYR A 245 2.99 -11.63 -14.42
CA TYR A 245 2.33 -10.39 -14.79
C TYR A 245 0.96 -10.64 -15.41
N PHE A 246 0.01 -9.78 -15.08
CA PHE A 246 -1.37 -9.84 -15.54
C PHE A 246 -1.85 -8.45 -15.94
N ASP A 247 -2.66 -8.38 -16.98
CA ASP A 247 -3.42 -7.17 -17.32
C ASP A 247 -4.81 -7.28 -16.68
N MET A 248 -5.07 -6.47 -15.65
CA MET A 248 -6.27 -6.55 -14.82
C MET A 248 -7.14 -5.31 -15.01
N ASN A 249 -8.45 -5.51 -15.11
CA ASN A 249 -9.41 -4.46 -15.42
C ASN A 249 -9.98 -3.80 -14.17
N SER A 250 -10.31 -2.51 -14.31
CA SER A 250 -11.11 -1.77 -13.35
C SER A 250 -12.47 -2.43 -13.08
N PRO A 251 -13.12 -2.16 -11.92
CA PRO A 251 -12.59 -1.38 -10.80
C PRO A 251 -11.53 -2.14 -10.01
N LEU A 252 -10.40 -1.49 -9.69
CA LEU A 252 -9.37 -2.01 -8.77
C LEU A 252 -9.20 -1.03 -7.60
N ILE A 253 -9.37 -1.54 -6.37
CA ILE A 253 -9.16 -0.80 -5.12
C ILE A 253 -7.70 -1.02 -4.69
N CYS A 254 -6.90 0.02 -4.71
CA CYS A 254 -5.46 -0.02 -4.52
C CYS A 254 -5.04 0.66 -3.22
N LEU A 255 -4.41 -0.10 -2.34
CA LEU A 255 -3.88 0.37 -1.06
C LEU A 255 -2.42 0.76 -1.25
N SER A 256 -2.09 2.00 -0.96
CA SER A 256 -0.82 2.59 -1.39
C SER A 256 -0.10 3.31 -0.26
N VAL A 257 1.22 3.09 -0.20
CA VAL A 257 2.17 3.84 0.60
C VAL A 257 3.25 4.40 -0.34
N LEU A 258 3.50 5.71 -0.26
CA LEU A 258 4.41 6.44 -1.14
C LEU A 258 5.38 7.30 -0.32
N HIS A 259 6.63 7.38 -0.75
CA HIS A 259 7.67 8.22 -0.16
C HIS A 259 8.35 9.08 -1.24
N SER A 260 8.45 10.39 -1.03
CA SER A 260 9.14 11.27 -1.98
C SER A 260 10.66 11.03 -2.01
N PHE A 261 11.24 10.53 -0.91
CA PHE A 261 12.68 10.34 -0.74
C PHE A 261 12.99 9.26 0.30
N ASP A 262 14.07 8.51 0.08
CA ASP A 262 14.68 7.63 1.07
C ASP A 262 15.96 8.29 1.63
N ASP A 263 15.96 8.61 2.92
CA ASP A 263 17.11 9.17 3.64
C ASP A 263 18.01 8.05 4.19
N ASN A 264 18.44 7.15 3.29
CA ASN A 264 19.26 5.96 3.58
C ASN A 264 18.67 5.02 4.64
N LEU A 265 17.34 4.92 4.70
CA LEU A 265 16.64 3.98 5.55
C LEU A 265 16.35 2.66 4.82
N GLY A 266 16.53 2.63 3.50
CA GLY A 266 16.17 1.49 2.66
C GLY A 266 14.67 1.41 2.45
N LEU A 267 13.97 2.55 2.43
CA LEU A 267 12.52 2.58 2.27
C LEU A 267 12.09 1.95 0.95
N ARG A 268 10.96 1.24 0.97
CA ARG A 268 10.25 0.90 -0.26
C ARG A 268 9.51 2.15 -0.76
N ILE A 269 10.21 2.92 -1.57
CA ILE A 269 9.81 4.23 -2.10
C ILE A 269 8.35 4.32 -2.57
N GLU A 270 7.82 3.26 -3.19
CA GLU A 270 6.40 3.10 -3.43
C GLU A 270 6.01 1.62 -3.35
N HIS A 271 4.85 1.37 -2.75
CA HIS A 271 4.30 0.03 -2.67
C HIS A 271 2.77 0.10 -2.70
N THR A 272 2.21 -0.47 -3.78
CA THR A 272 0.77 -0.50 -3.99
C THR A 272 0.32 -1.90 -4.32
N HIS A 273 -0.60 -2.45 -3.53
CA HIS A 273 -1.32 -3.66 -3.87
C HIS A 273 -2.80 -3.35 -4.07
N CYS A 274 -3.43 -4.01 -5.04
CA CYS A 274 -4.83 -3.82 -5.37
C CYS A 274 -5.66 -5.09 -5.15
N PHE A 275 -6.93 -4.92 -4.85
CA PHE A 275 -7.95 -5.97 -4.86
C PHE A 275 -9.20 -5.47 -5.59
N SER A 276 -10.16 -6.36 -5.83
CA SER A 276 -11.43 -6.02 -6.45
C SER A 276 -12.58 -6.87 -5.90
N THR A 277 -13.79 -6.53 -6.29
CA THR A 277 -14.99 -7.33 -6.03
C THR A 277 -15.26 -8.38 -7.10
N HIS A 278 -14.42 -8.45 -8.15
CA HIS A 278 -14.56 -9.37 -9.29
C HIS A 278 -13.40 -10.37 -9.42
N GLY A 279 -12.59 -10.52 -8.36
CA GLY A 279 -11.60 -11.61 -8.24
C GLY A 279 -10.20 -11.28 -8.78
N GLN A 280 -9.94 -10.03 -9.15
CA GLN A 280 -8.62 -9.55 -9.59
C GLN A 280 -7.90 -8.75 -8.51
N GLY A 281 -6.58 -8.92 -8.42
CA GLY A 281 -5.73 -8.17 -7.49
C GLY A 281 -4.28 -8.66 -7.52
N GLY A 282 -3.41 -7.95 -6.84
CA GLY A 282 -1.96 -8.15 -6.86
C GLY A 282 -1.20 -6.84 -6.70
N HIS A 283 0.08 -6.85 -7.04
CA HIS A 283 0.96 -5.69 -6.95
C HIS A 283 0.88 -4.82 -8.20
N TYR A 284 0.52 -3.55 -8.03
CA TYR A 284 0.37 -2.59 -9.12
C TYR A 284 1.70 -2.12 -9.69
N HIS A 285 1.78 -2.01 -11.02
CA HIS A 285 2.89 -1.34 -11.71
C HIS A 285 2.45 -0.03 -12.37
N TYR A 286 1.53 -0.11 -13.34
CA TYR A 286 1.07 1.05 -14.12
C TYR A 286 -0.21 0.70 -14.89
N ASP A 287 -0.96 1.72 -15.33
CA ASP A 287 -2.06 1.51 -16.29
C ASP A 287 -1.57 1.10 -17.67
N THR A 288 -2.33 0.24 -18.33
CA THR A 288 -2.08 -0.27 -19.68
C THR A 288 -3.01 0.34 -20.72
N THR A 289 -3.99 1.14 -20.29
CA THR A 289 -4.95 1.81 -21.16
C THR A 289 -4.96 3.35 -20.98
N PRO A 290 -3.84 4.02 -21.28
CA PRO A 290 -3.61 5.43 -20.96
C PRO A 290 -4.71 6.36 -21.49
N ASP A 291 -5.26 6.11 -22.68
CA ASP A 291 -6.23 7.01 -23.33
C ASP A 291 -7.56 7.16 -22.59
N HIS A 292 -7.94 6.18 -21.77
CA HIS A 292 -9.24 6.16 -21.09
C HIS A 292 -9.14 5.81 -19.60
N VAL A 293 -7.93 5.69 -19.05
CA VAL A 293 -7.74 5.43 -17.62
C VAL A 293 -8.38 6.54 -16.77
N GLU A 294 -9.01 6.16 -15.67
CA GLU A 294 -9.57 7.09 -14.69
C GLU A 294 -9.21 6.65 -13.27
N TYR A 295 -8.64 7.57 -12.50
CA TYR A 295 -8.26 7.38 -11.11
C TYR A 295 -9.07 8.30 -10.20
N GLU A 296 -9.46 7.79 -9.03
CA GLU A 296 -9.90 8.58 -7.89
C GLU A 296 -9.19 8.11 -6.62
N ALA A 297 -8.50 9.00 -5.93
CA ALA A 297 -7.73 8.66 -4.73
C ALA A 297 -8.08 9.52 -3.53
N TYR A 298 -7.89 8.94 -2.35
CA TYR A 298 -7.96 9.60 -1.06
C TYR A 298 -6.68 9.28 -0.29
N PHE A 299 -5.87 10.31 -0.02
CA PHE A 299 -4.60 10.20 0.68
C PHE A 299 -4.52 11.13 1.90
N ASN A 300 -3.80 10.67 2.92
CA ASN A 300 -3.31 11.51 4.01
C ASN A 300 -1.78 11.54 4.03
N VAL A 301 -1.21 12.51 4.76
CA VAL A 301 0.22 12.87 4.81
C VAL A 301 0.82 12.53 6.16
#